data_AF-Q1AXJ7-F1
#
_entry.id   AF-Q1AXJ7-F1
#
_cell.length_a   1.000
_cell.length_b   1.000
_cell.length_c   1.000
_cell.angle_alpha   90.00
_cell.angle_beta   90.00
_cell.angle_gamma   90.00
#
_symmetry.space_group_name_H-M   'P 1'
#
loop_
_entity.id
_entity.type
_entity.pdbx_description
1 polymer ?
#
loop_
_entity_poly.entity_id
_entity_poly.type
_entity_poly.pdbx_seq_one_letter_code
_entity_poly.pdbx_strand_id
1 'polypeptide(L)'
;MSGPGGRRRGHRPLAVLLYAAFVGLLLASYAAPLQQIVESRSRIPELRQELRAAEAKNAAYRREIGALSTPEGIERAARERYGLVRPGERVYIVAPGGEGGDGRP
;
A
#
# COMPACT_ATOMS: atom_id res chain seq x y z
N MET A 1 68.32 3.26 -61.80
CA MET A 1 67.32 2.17 -61.81
C MET A 1 66.43 2.38 -60.60
N SER A 2 65.25 2.96 -60.80
CA SER A 2 64.31 3.35 -59.72
C SER A 2 63.23 2.29 -59.54
N GLY A 3 63.13 1.73 -58.33
CA GLY A 3 62.03 0.85 -57.91
C GLY A 3 61.03 1.60 -57.01
N PRO A 4 59.71 1.39 -57.15
CA PRO A 4 58.71 2.35 -56.71
C PRO A 4 58.34 2.22 -55.22
N GLY A 5 58.22 3.37 -54.56
CA GLY A 5 57.64 3.51 -53.23
C GLY A 5 56.14 3.26 -53.24
N GLY A 6 55.73 2.04 -52.89
CA GLY A 6 54.35 1.65 -52.67
C GLY A 6 53.81 2.20 -51.36
N ARG A 7 53.04 3.28 -51.46
CA ARG A 7 52.35 3.97 -50.36
C ARG A 7 51.55 2.98 -49.50
N ARG A 8 52.05 2.66 -48.31
CA ARG A 8 51.26 2.00 -47.25
C ARG A 8 50.24 3.00 -46.70
N ARG A 9 49.14 3.18 -47.44
CA ARG A 9 48.00 4.02 -47.03
C ARG A 9 47.43 3.48 -45.72
N GLY A 10 47.32 4.36 -44.73
CA GLY A 10 46.95 4.02 -43.37
C GLY A 10 45.52 3.47 -43.28
N HIS A 11 45.41 2.16 -43.15
CA HIS A 11 44.19 1.50 -42.65
C HIS A 11 44.08 1.60 -41.11
N ARG A 12 45.16 2.04 -40.45
CA ARG A 12 45.25 2.25 -39.01
C ARG A 12 44.20 3.23 -38.46
N PRO A 13 43.99 4.43 -39.03
CA PRO A 13 42.94 5.33 -38.54
C PRO A 13 41.53 4.73 -38.72
N LEU A 14 41.28 4.01 -39.81
CA LEU A 14 39.99 3.37 -40.04
C LEU A 14 39.72 2.23 -39.04
N ALA A 15 40.73 1.41 -38.75
CA ALA A 15 40.62 0.35 -37.76
C ALA A 15 40.38 0.90 -36.34
N VAL A 16 41.02 2.02 -35.98
CA VAL A 16 40.80 2.70 -34.70
C VAL A 16 39.38 3.27 -34.60
N LEU A 17 38.86 3.87 -35.68
CA LEU A 17 37.48 4.37 -35.72
C LEU A 17 36.45 3.25 -35.59
N LEU A 18 36.66 2.14 -36.31
CA LEU A 18 35.77 0.97 -36.22
C LEU A 18 35.81 0.34 -34.83
N TYR A 19 36.98 0.27 -34.21
CA TYR A 19 37.12 -0.23 -32.84
C TYR A 19 36.44 0.69 -31.82
N ALA A 20 36.61 2.01 -31.94
CA ALA A 20 35.94 2.98 -31.09
C ALA A 20 34.41 2.92 -31.25
N ALA A 21 33.91 2.78 -32.48
CA ALA A 21 32.48 2.59 -32.74
C ALA A 21 31.94 1.29 -32.14
N PHE A 22 32.70 0.20 -32.24
CA PHE A 22 32.34 -1.09 -31.65
C PHE A 22 32.28 -1.02 -30.11
N VAL A 23 33.28 -0.41 -29.47
CA VAL A 23 33.28 -0.18 -28.02
C VAL A 23 32.13 0.73 -27.59
N GLY A 24 31.84 1.79 -28.34
CA GLY A 24 30.70 2.68 -28.09
C GLY A 24 29.35 1.94 -28.18
N LEU A 25 29.19 1.06 -29.16
CA LEU A 25 27.98 0.25 -29.32
C LEU A 25 27.82 -0.77 -28.18
N LEU A 26 28.92 -1.40 -27.76
CA LEU A 26 28.91 -2.29 -26.59
C LEU A 26 28.51 -1.54 -25.32
N LEU A 27 29.10 -0.37 -25.05
CA LEU A 27 28.74 0.44 -23.89
C LEU A 27 27.28 0.90 -23.94
N ALA A 28 26.76 1.29 -25.11
CA ALA A 28 25.36 1.65 -25.28
C ALA A 28 24.42 0.44 -25.05
N SER A 29 24.81 -0.75 -25.50
CA SER A 29 24.05 -2.00 -25.25
C SER A 29 24.03 -2.38 -23.77
N TYR A 30 25.08 -2.04 -23.02
CA TYR A 30 25.15 -2.25 -21.57
C TYR A 30 24.58 -1.09 -20.74
N ALA A 31 24.26 0.06 -21.36
CA ALA A 31 23.59 1.19 -20.70
C ALA A 31 22.05 1.02 -20.67
N ALA A 32 21.49 0.24 -21.58
CA ALA A 32 20.04 -0.04 -21.66
C ALA A 32 19.40 -0.70 -20.41
N PRO A 33 20.04 -1.61 -19.65
CA PRO A 33 19.39 -2.25 -18.49
C PRO A 33 19.40 -1.40 -17.21
N LEU A 34 19.98 -0.19 -17.20
CA LEU A 34 19.99 0.65 -16.00
C LEU A 34 18.61 1.25 -15.68
N GLN A 35 17.77 1.46 -16.70
CA GLN A 35 16.41 1.98 -16.50
C GLN A 35 15.48 0.92 -15.86
N GLN A 36 15.68 -0.36 -16.16
CA GLN A 36 14.86 -1.45 -15.60
C GLN A 36 15.12 -1.69 -14.10
N ILE A 37 16.30 -1.30 -13.59
CA ILE A 37 16.67 -1.44 -12.17
C ILE A 37 15.99 -0.36 -11.30
N VAL A 38 15.71 0.82 -11.86
CA VAL A 38 15.04 1.91 -11.13
C VAL A 38 13.53 1.68 -11.07
N GLU A 39 12.92 1.22 -12.16
CA GLU A 39 11.47 0.96 -12.22
C GLU A 39 11.04 -0.29 -11.45
N SER A 40 11.95 -1.26 -11.25
CA SER A 40 11.68 -2.43 -10.38
C SER A 40 11.68 -2.10 -8.88
N ARG A 41 12.10 -0.90 -8.47
CA ARG A 41 12.16 -0.50 -7.04
C ARG A 41 10.93 0.28 -6.56
N SER A 42 10.07 0.78 -7.44
CA SER A 42 8.88 1.56 -7.06
C SER A 42 7.69 0.68 -6.65
N ARG A 43 7.61 -0.57 -7.11
CA ARG A 43 6.52 -1.48 -6.74
C ARG A 43 6.65 -2.06 -5.33
N ILE A 44 7.87 -2.25 -4.83
CA ILE A 44 8.11 -2.80 -3.48
C ILE A 44 7.56 -1.89 -2.35
N PRO A 45 7.80 -0.57 -2.34
CA PRO A 45 7.27 0.29 -1.27
C PRO A 45 5.74 0.38 -1.30
N GLU A 46 5.13 0.42 -2.49
CA GLU A 46 3.68 0.48 -2.67
C GLU A 46 3.00 -0.81 -2.13
N LEU A 47 3.47 -1.98 -2.55
CA LEU A 47 2.94 -3.27 -2.03
C LEU A 47 3.13 -3.40 -0.50
N ARG A 48 4.26 -2.91 0.05
CA ARG A 48 4.49 -2.89 1.50
C ARG A 48 3.56 -1.93 2.24
N GLN A 49 3.11 -0.85 1.60
CA GLN A 49 2.15 0.08 2.19
C GLN A 49 0.75 -0.54 2.20
N GLU A 50 0.35 -1.18 1.11
CA GLU A 50 -0.92 -1.91 1.01
C GLU A 50 -1.01 -3.04 2.04
N LEU A 51 0.05 -3.83 2.20
CA LEU A 51 0.11 -4.90 3.19
C LEU A 51 -0.10 -4.37 4.61
N ARG A 52 0.62 -3.30 4.98
CA ARG A 52 0.48 -2.68 6.31
C ARG A 52 -0.92 -2.14 6.56
N ALA A 53 -1.55 -1.53 5.55
CA ALA A 53 -2.92 -1.05 5.64
C ALA A 53 -3.91 -2.21 5.84
N ALA A 54 -3.73 -3.32 5.11
CA ALA A 54 -4.57 -4.51 5.24
C ALA A 54 -4.42 -5.18 6.62
N GLU A 55 -3.19 -5.33 7.12
CA GLU A 55 -2.89 -5.89 8.44
C GLU A 55 -3.53 -5.06 9.56
N ALA A 56 -3.44 -3.72 9.48
CA ALA A 56 -4.04 -2.82 10.46
C ALA A 56 -5.57 -2.96 10.50
N LYS A 57 -6.22 -3.04 9.34
CA LYS A 57 -7.67 -3.29 9.24
C LYS A 57 -8.05 -4.64 9.83
N ASN A 58 -7.29 -5.69 9.49
CA ASN A 58 -7.54 -7.04 10.00
C ASN A 58 -7.39 -7.11 11.54
N ALA A 59 -6.37 -6.44 12.10
CA ALA A 59 -6.21 -6.33 13.54
C ALA A 59 -7.38 -5.60 14.22
N ALA A 60 -7.90 -4.53 13.60
CA ALA A 60 -9.09 -3.83 14.10
C ALA A 60 -10.32 -4.75 14.09
N TYR A 61 -10.61 -5.43 12.99
CA TYR A 61 -11.74 -6.36 12.90
C TYR A 61 -11.64 -7.51 13.91
N ARG A 62 -10.44 -8.08 14.11
CA ARG A 62 -10.24 -9.12 15.12
C ARG A 62 -10.56 -8.65 16.54
N ARG A 63 -10.21 -7.40 16.89
CA ARG A 63 -10.58 -6.82 18.19
C ARG A 63 -12.08 -6.64 18.33
N GLU A 64 -12.75 -6.17 17.28
CA GLU A 64 -14.21 -5.98 17.28
C GLU A 64 -14.96 -7.31 17.41
N ILE A 65 -14.55 -8.33 16.64
CA ILE A 65 -15.09 -9.69 16.76
C ILE A 65 -14.87 -10.22 18.17
N GLY A 66 -13.66 -10.07 18.73
CA GLY A 66 -13.37 -10.49 20.10
C GLY A 66 -14.28 -9.82 21.11
N ALA A 67 -14.48 -8.51 21.01
CA ALA A 67 -15.37 -7.77 21.90
C ALA A 67 -16.84 -8.24 21.77
N LEU A 68 -17.33 -8.46 20.55
CA LEU A 68 -18.72 -8.87 20.28
C LEU A 68 -18.98 -10.36 20.53
N SER A 69 -17.94 -11.19 20.61
CA SER A 69 -18.07 -12.64 20.84
C SER A 69 -18.08 -13.01 22.33
N THR A 70 -17.91 -12.03 23.22
CA THR A 70 -18.04 -12.23 24.68
C THR A 70 -19.51 -12.09 25.11
N PRO A 71 -19.95 -12.81 26.16
CA PRO A 71 -21.30 -12.65 26.72
C PRO A 71 -21.64 -11.19 27.06
N GLU A 72 -20.67 -10.45 27.61
CA GLU A 72 -20.81 -9.04 27.97
C GLU A 72 -20.97 -8.14 26.73
N GLY A 73 -20.22 -8.45 25.66
CA GLY A 73 -20.35 -7.75 24.38
C GLY A 73 -21.69 -7.98 23.71
N ILE A 74 -22.20 -9.21 23.75
CA ILE A 74 -23.54 -9.55 23.26
C ILE A 74 -24.61 -8.82 24.06
N GLU A 75 -24.51 -8.82 25.39
CA GLU A 75 -25.45 -8.11 26.26
C GLU A 75 -25.43 -6.60 26.01
N ARG A 76 -24.25 -6.00 25.88
CA ARG A 76 -24.12 -4.57 25.54
C ARG A 76 -24.77 -4.26 24.20
N ALA A 77 -24.48 -5.07 23.17
CA ALA A 77 -25.11 -4.89 21.86
C ALA A 77 -26.63 -5.09 21.91
N ALA A 78 -27.12 -6.03 22.73
CA ALA A 78 -28.55 -6.28 22.95
C ALA A 78 -29.24 -5.07 23.61
N ARG A 79 -28.62 -4.46 24.62
CA ARG A 79 -29.11 -3.27 25.30
C ARG A 79 -29.07 -2.03 24.39
N GLU A 80 -27.95 -1.80 23.71
CA GLU A 80 -27.74 -0.60 22.89
C GLU A 80 -28.58 -0.62 21.59
N ARG A 81 -28.64 -1.76 20.90
CA ARG A 81 -29.32 -1.86 19.59
C ARG A 81 -30.80 -2.19 19.70
N TYR A 82 -31.19 -2.94 20.73
CA TYR A 82 -32.54 -3.49 20.83
C TYR A 82 -33.25 -3.13 22.14
N GLY A 83 -32.60 -2.39 23.06
CA GLY A 83 -33.22 -1.99 24.33
C GLY A 83 -33.56 -3.18 25.25
N LEU A 84 -32.97 -4.35 25.00
CA LEU A 84 -33.28 -5.56 25.75
C LEU A 84 -32.74 -5.46 27.17
N VAL A 85 -33.49 -5.98 28.15
CA VAL A 85 -33.11 -6.04 29.56
C VAL A 85 -33.17 -7.46 30.07
N ARG A 86 -32.44 -7.76 31.16
CA ARG A 86 -32.46 -9.13 31.71
C ARG A 86 -33.84 -9.45 32.30
N PRO A 87 -34.28 -10.72 32.27
CA PRO A 87 -35.49 -11.14 32.98
C PRO A 87 -35.40 -10.77 34.46
N GLY A 88 -36.37 -9.99 34.97
CA GLY A 88 -36.41 -9.50 36.35
C GLY A 88 -35.83 -8.10 36.59
N GLU A 89 -35.28 -7.44 35.57
CA GLU A 89 -34.77 -6.06 35.65
C GLU A 89 -35.92 -5.04 35.49
N ARG A 90 -35.98 -4.01 36.36
CA ARG A 90 -37.01 -2.96 36.30
C ARG A 90 -36.46 -1.72 35.59
N VAL A 91 -37.09 -1.34 34.47
CA VAL A 91 -36.72 -0.15 33.69
C VAL A 91 -37.53 1.04 34.17
N TYR A 92 -36.85 2.12 34.55
CA TYR A 92 -37.49 3.40 34.87
C TYR A 92 -37.35 4.34 33.68
N ILE A 93 -38.46 4.59 32.97
CA ILE A 93 -38.51 5.58 31.91
C ILE A 93 -38.91 6.90 32.55
N VAL A 94 -38.01 7.89 32.57
CA VAL A 94 -38.34 9.24 33.02
C VAL A 94 -39.13 9.90 31.90
N ALA A 95 -40.46 9.99 32.06
CA ALA A 95 -41.26 10.84 31.20
C ALA A 95 -40.84 12.31 31.44
N PRO A 96 -40.60 13.10 30.37
CA PRO A 96 -40.41 14.53 30.54
C PRO A 96 -41.63 15.09 31.27
N GLY A 97 -41.36 15.80 32.37
CA GLY A 97 -42.29 16.05 33.46
C GLY A 97 -43.71 16.39 33.00
N GLY A 98 -44.66 15.55 33.44
CA GLY A 98 -46.05 15.97 33.51
C GLY A 98 -46.11 17.22 34.37
N GLU A 99 -46.54 18.30 33.73
CA GLU A 99 -46.92 19.53 34.40
C GLU A 99 -47.83 19.17 35.59
N GLY A 100 -47.43 19.68 36.75
CA GLY A 100 -48.09 19.44 38.02
C GLY A 100 -49.56 19.81 37.95
N GLY A 101 -50.36 19.06 38.70
CA GLY A 101 -51.80 19.05 38.62
C GLY A 101 -52.48 20.39 38.85
N ASP A 102 -53.63 20.55 38.20
CA ASP A 102 -54.72 21.36 38.70
C ASP A 102 -55.91 20.42 38.94
N GLY A 103 -55.95 19.89 40.16
CA GLY A 103 -57.16 19.37 40.77
C GLY A 103 -57.73 20.47 41.65
N ARG A 104 -58.78 21.13 41.18
CA ARG A 104 -59.76 21.81 42.03
C ARG A 104 -61.19 21.42 41.60
N PRO A 105 -62.07 21.13 42.57
CA PRO A 105 -63.47 20.79 42.31
C PRO A 105 -64.29 21.98 41.80
#